data_AF-A0A837HTL0-F1
#
_entry.id   AF-A0A837HTL0-F1
#
_cell.length_a   1.000
_cell.length_b   1.000
_cell.length_c   1.000
_cell.angle_alpha   90.00
_cell.angle_beta   90.00
_cell.angle_gamma   90.00
#
_symmetry.space_group_name_H-M   'P 1'
#
loop_
_entity.id
_entity.type
_entity.pdbx_description
1 polymer ?
#
loop_
_entity_poly.entity_id
_entity_poly.type
_entity_poly.pdbx_seq_one_letter_code
_entity_poly.pdbx_strand_id
1 'polypeptide(L)'
;MKPNIGTKDRIARLLIGVVLISLALINKSTFMALAGLFSIYEALSSWCVFYQLLGRNTCPIKNPKKSFEWKETLIVGLRILIVAIVLNIFARFIGLSTWYDFLNAPTKVLSWDNYIFLFAVYPFLLGFVSKWKK
;
A
#
# COMPACT_ATOMS: atom_id res chain seq x y z
N MET A 1 -7.86 -10.88 14.13
CA MET A 1 -6.60 -11.40 13.54
C MET A 1 -6.66 -11.25 12.03
N LYS A 2 -5.51 -11.21 11.32
CA LYS A 2 -5.52 -11.21 9.85
C LYS A 2 -6.09 -12.57 9.36
N PRO A 3 -7.11 -12.59 8.51
CA PRO A 3 -7.70 -13.85 8.06
C PRO A 3 -6.71 -14.65 7.21
N ASN A 4 -6.63 -15.96 7.46
CA ASN A 4 -5.79 -16.90 6.70
C ASN A 4 -6.59 -18.09 6.14
N ILE A 5 -7.91 -18.12 6.39
CA ILE A 5 -8.83 -19.16 5.94
C ILE A 5 -9.86 -18.57 4.97
N GLY A 6 -9.98 -19.15 3.77
CA GLY A 6 -11.00 -18.78 2.79
C GLY A 6 -12.40 -19.32 3.12
N THR A 7 -13.43 -18.86 2.39
CA THR A 7 -14.84 -19.23 2.66
C THR A 7 -15.10 -20.74 2.63
N LYS A 8 -14.50 -21.47 1.69
CA LYS A 8 -14.68 -22.94 1.57
C LYS A 8 -14.23 -23.67 2.83
N ASP A 9 -13.02 -23.35 3.30
CA ASP A 9 -12.41 -23.93 4.48
C ASP A 9 -13.15 -23.56 5.79
N ARG A 10 -13.76 -22.36 5.84
CA ARG A 10 -14.60 -21.92 6.97
C ARG A 10 -15.88 -22.76 7.05
N ILE A 11 -16.55 -22.98 5.90
CA ILE A 11 -17.76 -23.81 5.85
C ILE A 11 -17.44 -25.25 6.25
N ALA A 12 -16.34 -25.82 5.73
CA ALA A 12 -15.92 -27.16 6.10
C ALA A 12 -15.68 -27.31 7.61
N ARG A 13 -14.96 -26.36 8.25
CA ARG A 13 -14.73 -26.36 9.70
C ARG A 13 -16.00 -26.15 10.51
N LEU A 14 -16.90 -25.30 10.05
CA LEU A 14 -18.20 -25.11 10.72
C LEU A 14 -19.02 -26.40 10.73
N LEU A 15 -19.08 -27.11 9.59
CA LEU A 15 -19.78 -28.39 9.49
C LEU A 15 -19.15 -29.46 10.40
N ILE A 16 -17.82 -29.60 10.37
CA ILE A 16 -17.08 -30.51 11.25
C ILE A 16 -17.36 -30.18 12.72
N GLY A 17 -17.30 -28.90 13.08
CA GLY A 17 -17.55 -28.44 14.43
C GLY A 17 -18.96 -28.78 14.91
N VAL A 18 -19.98 -28.51 14.10
CA VAL A 18 -21.38 -28.85 14.43
C VAL A 18 -21.54 -30.35 14.62
N VAL A 19 -20.98 -31.18 13.73
CA VAL A 19 -21.04 -32.64 13.85
C VAL A 19 -20.36 -33.13 15.14
N LEU A 20 -19.19 -32.58 15.48
CA LEU A 20 -18.48 -32.92 16.71
C LEU A 20 -19.26 -32.53 17.97
N ILE A 21 -19.91 -31.37 17.99
CA ILE A 21 -20.77 -30.96 19.10
C ILE A 21 -21.97 -31.91 19.23
N SER A 22 -22.65 -32.26 18.14
CA SER A 22 -23.76 -33.22 18.18
C SER A 22 -23.34 -34.58 18.72
N LEU A 23 -22.19 -35.10 18.26
CA LEU A 23 -21.63 -36.36 18.76
C LEU A 23 -21.20 -36.27 20.23
N ALA A 24 -20.67 -35.11 20.65
CA ALA A 24 -20.31 -34.86 22.05
C ALA A 24 -21.52 -34.96 22.98
N LEU A 25 -22.68 -34.46 22.55
CA LEU A 25 -23.92 -34.53 23.32
C LEU A 25 -24.45 -35.96 23.44
N ILE A 26 -24.38 -36.75 22.35
CA ILE A 26 -24.81 -38.16 22.34
C ILE A 26 -23.90 -39.02 23.23
N ASN A 27 -22.58 -38.86 23.06
CA ASN A 27 -21.58 -39.69 23.76
C ASN A 27 -21.16 -39.11 25.12
N LYS A 28 -21.72 -37.98 25.54
CA LYS A 28 -21.32 -37.20 26.74
C LYS A 28 -19.81 -36.97 26.83
N SER A 29 -19.17 -36.70 25.69
CA SER A 29 -17.71 -36.56 25.59
C SER A 29 -17.26 -35.10 25.61
N THR A 30 -16.60 -34.69 26.69
CA THR A 30 -16.02 -33.34 26.82
C THR A 30 -14.95 -33.05 25.76
N PHE A 31 -14.15 -34.06 25.39
CA PHE A 31 -13.11 -33.89 24.36
C PHE A 31 -13.70 -33.54 22.99
N MET A 32 -14.79 -34.22 22.59
CA MET A 32 -15.48 -33.91 21.33
C MET A 32 -16.12 -32.52 21.38
N ALA A 33 -16.67 -32.12 22.54
CA ALA A 33 -17.24 -30.79 22.73
C ALA A 33 -16.18 -29.69 22.54
N LEU A 34 -15.00 -29.86 23.17
CA LEU A 34 -13.89 -28.91 23.04
C LEU A 34 -13.36 -28.85 21.60
N ALA A 35 -13.17 -30.00 20.95
CA ALA A 35 -12.72 -30.03 19.56
C ALA A 35 -13.72 -29.37 18.60
N GLY A 36 -15.02 -29.61 18.81
CA GLY A 36 -16.08 -28.97 18.04
C GLY A 36 -16.11 -27.46 18.24
N LEU A 37 -16.04 -27.00 19.49
CA LEU A 37 -16.03 -25.57 19.82
C LEU A 37 -14.80 -24.87 19.22
N PHE A 38 -13.63 -25.49 19.32
CA PHE A 38 -12.40 -24.99 18.71
C PHE A 38 -12.54 -24.84 17.19
N SER A 39 -13.08 -25.85 16.49
CA SER A 39 -13.27 -25.80 15.04
C SER A 39 -14.26 -24.70 14.61
N ILE A 40 -15.36 -24.54 15.36
CA ILE A 40 -16.34 -23.46 15.12
C ILE A 40 -15.67 -22.09 15.33
N TYR A 41 -14.88 -21.95 16.39
CA TYR A 41 -14.16 -20.70 16.67
C TYR A 41 -13.21 -20.32 15.52
N GLU A 42 -12.43 -21.26 14.98
CA GLU A 42 -11.58 -21.02 13.81
C GLU A 42 -12.39 -20.56 12.58
N ALA A 43 -13.54 -21.21 12.34
CA ALA A 43 -14.44 -20.86 11.25
C ALA A 43 -15.03 -19.44 11.40
N LEU A 44 -15.42 -19.04 12.60
CA LEU A 44 -15.97 -17.70 12.87
C LEU A 44 -14.87 -16.63 12.78
N SER A 45 -13.71 -16.88 13.40
CA SER A 45 -12.59 -15.94 13.43
C SER A 45 -11.86 -15.79 12.10
N SER A 46 -12.16 -16.64 11.11
CA SER A 46 -11.48 -16.69 9.80
C SER A 46 -9.97 -16.89 9.91
N TRP A 47 -9.53 -17.50 11.01
CA TRP A 47 -8.14 -17.61 11.39
C TRP A 47 -7.86 -18.96 12.06
N CYS A 48 -6.83 -19.65 11.58
CA CYS A 48 -6.35 -20.91 12.12
C CYS A 48 -4.89 -20.75 12.55
N VAL A 49 -4.58 -21.14 13.79
CA VAL A 49 -3.23 -21.03 14.35
C VAL A 49 -2.23 -21.93 13.60
N PHE A 50 -2.65 -23.12 13.20
CA PHE A 50 -1.80 -24.05 12.45
C PHE A 50 -1.43 -23.51 11.08
N TYR A 51 -2.37 -22.83 10.40
CA TYR A 51 -2.08 -22.19 9.12
C TYR A 51 -1.08 -21.04 9.28
N GLN A 52 -1.16 -20.29 10.39
CA GLN A 52 -0.18 -19.26 10.70
C GLN A 52 1.22 -19.85 10.95
N LEU A 53 1.32 -20.94 11.71
CA LEU A 53 2.60 -21.61 11.98
C LEU A 53 3.23 -22.23 10.73
N LEU A 54 2.39 -22.78 9.84
CA LEU A 54 2.84 -23.38 8.57
C LEU A 54 3.03 -22.36 7.43
N GLY A 55 2.72 -21.07 7.66
CA GLY A 55 2.76 -20.05 6.62
C GLY A 55 1.75 -20.24 5.48
N ARG A 56 0.67 -21.01 5.70
CA ARG A 56 -0.38 -21.26 4.70
C ARG A 56 -1.50 -20.23 4.81
N ASN A 57 -2.05 -19.85 3.66
CA ASN A 57 -3.21 -18.97 3.57
C ASN A 57 -4.12 -19.41 2.42
N THR A 58 -5.37 -19.77 2.72
CA THR A 58 -6.40 -20.15 1.71
C THR A 58 -7.36 -19.00 1.39
N CYS A 59 -7.08 -17.81 1.93
CA CYS A 59 -7.75 -16.56 1.63
C CYS A 59 -6.82 -15.64 0.80
N PRO A 60 -6.74 -15.84 -0.53
CA PRO A 60 -5.88 -15.01 -1.37
C PRO A 60 -6.38 -13.56 -1.41
N ILE A 61 -5.45 -12.62 -1.43
CA ILE A 61 -5.76 -11.20 -1.63
C ILE A 61 -6.27 -11.03 -3.06
N LYS A 62 -7.53 -10.61 -3.21
CA LYS A 62 -8.23 -10.55 -4.51
C LYS A 62 -7.54 -9.65 -5.54
N ASN A 63 -6.72 -8.70 -5.08
CA ASN A 63 -5.89 -7.83 -5.90
C ASN A 63 -4.52 -7.68 -5.22
N PRO A 64 -3.51 -8.50 -5.53
CA PRO A 64 -2.16 -8.17 -5.12
C PRO A 64 -1.85 -6.79 -5.73
N LYS A 65 -1.43 -5.83 -4.89
CA LYS A 65 -0.91 -4.57 -5.43
C LYS A 65 0.20 -4.95 -6.41
N LYS A 66 0.12 -4.43 -7.63
CA LYS A 66 1.17 -4.64 -8.64
C LYS A 66 2.51 -4.28 -7.97
N SER A 67 3.48 -5.18 -8.07
CA SER A 67 4.81 -4.95 -7.53
C SER A 67 5.35 -3.65 -8.10
N PHE A 68 6.15 -2.94 -7.30
CA PHE A 68 6.74 -1.67 -7.68
C PHE A 68 7.41 -1.75 -9.06
N GLU A 69 6.90 -1.00 -10.04
CA GLU A 69 7.40 -1.02 -11.42
C GLU A 69 8.58 -0.06 -11.57
N TRP A 70 9.79 -0.54 -11.25
CA TRP A 70 11.03 0.25 -11.30
C TRP A 70 11.24 1.01 -12.60
N LYS A 71 10.86 0.42 -13.75
CA LYS A 71 11.01 1.05 -15.07
C LYS A 71 10.19 2.34 -15.19
N GLU A 72 8.93 2.30 -14.79
CA GLU A 72 8.04 3.47 -14.83
C GLU A 72 8.51 4.55 -13.87
N THR A 73 8.91 4.18 -12.65
CA THR A 73 9.45 5.13 -11.68
C THR A 73 10.72 5.82 -12.20
N LEU A 74 11.64 5.07 -12.81
CA LEU A 74 12.86 5.63 -13.37
C LEU A 74 12.56 6.60 -14.52
N ILE A 75 11.61 6.27 -15.39
CA ILE A 75 11.19 7.14 -16.49
C ILE A 75 10.58 8.44 -15.94
N VAL A 76 9.71 8.36 -14.94
CA VAL A 76 9.13 9.55 -14.30
C VAL A 76 10.23 10.41 -13.66
N GLY A 77 11.16 9.81 -12.92
CA GLY A 77 12.29 10.51 -12.31
C GLY A 77 13.16 11.22 -13.36
N LEU A 78 13.49 10.54 -14.46
CA LEU A 78 14.29 11.12 -15.55
C LEU A 78 13.55 12.30 -16.22
N ARG A 79 12.24 12.20 -16.42
CA ARG A 79 11.42 13.30 -16.98
C ARG A 79 11.42 14.52 -16.05
N ILE A 80 11.22 14.31 -14.75
CA ILE A 80 11.27 15.39 -13.75
C ILE A 80 12.65 16.06 -13.78
N LEU A 81 13.73 15.26 -13.82
CA LEU A 81 15.10 15.76 -13.88
C LEU A 81 15.35 16.61 -15.14
N ILE A 82 14.95 16.12 -16.32
CA ILE A 82 15.10 16.85 -17.58
C ILE A 82 14.38 18.19 -17.51
N VAL A 83 13.13 18.21 -17.03
CA VAL A 83 12.35 19.45 -16.94
C VAL A 83 12.95 20.42 -15.94
N ALA A 84 13.45 19.94 -14.79
CA ALA A 84 14.16 20.78 -13.82
C ALA A 84 15.41 21.45 -14.44
N ILE A 85 16.20 20.69 -15.21
CA ILE A 85 17.38 21.24 -15.91
C ILE A 85 16.96 22.31 -16.92
N VAL A 86 15.92 22.04 -17.73
CA VAL A 86 15.41 23.01 -18.71
C VAL A 86 14.90 24.27 -18.03
N LEU A 87 14.16 24.15 -16.93
CA LEU A 87 13.66 25.30 -16.17
C LEU A 87 14.78 26.14 -15.56
N ASN A 88 15.84 25.50 -15.05
CA ASN A 88 17.00 26.21 -14.52
C ASN A 88 17.77 26.97 -15.62
N ILE A 89 17.93 26.36 -16.81
CA ILE A 89 18.56 27.02 -17.97
C ILE A 89 17.69 28.20 -18.44
N PHE A 90 16.38 27.98 -18.54
CA PHE A 90 15.42 29.02 -18.95
C PHE A 90 15.39 30.20 -17.97
N ALA A 91 15.41 29.91 -16.66
CA ALA A 91 15.50 30.94 -15.63
C ALA A 91 16.75 31.81 -15.84
N ARG A 92 17.90 31.18 -16.11
CA ARG A 92 19.15 31.90 -16.39
C ARG A 92 19.09 32.75 -17.66
N PHE A 93 18.37 32.30 -18.69
CA PHE A 93 18.21 33.05 -19.96
C PHE A 93 17.36 34.32 -19.77
N ILE A 94 16.32 34.26 -18.94
CA ILE A 94 15.42 35.39 -18.66
C ILE A 94 15.90 36.26 -17.48
N GLY A 95 16.97 35.83 -16.79
CA GLY A 95 17.49 36.53 -15.62
C GLY A 95 16.65 36.31 -14.35
N LEU A 96 15.85 35.25 -14.31
CA LEU A 96 15.13 34.82 -13.12
C LEU A 96 16.06 34.04 -12.18
N SER A 97 15.79 34.14 -10.87
CA SER A 97 16.53 33.39 -9.85
C SER A 97 16.17 31.90 -9.86
N THR A 98 17.16 31.06 -9.59
CA THR A 98 16.96 29.63 -9.37
C THR A 98 16.76 29.32 -7.90
N TRP A 99 16.34 28.08 -7.59
CA TRP A 99 16.27 27.60 -6.20
C TRP A 99 17.64 27.64 -5.51
N TYR A 100 18.74 27.48 -6.24
CA TYR A 100 20.09 27.58 -5.68
C TYR A 100 20.38 29.01 -5.20
N ASP A 101 20.00 30.03 -5.98
CA ASP A 101 20.22 31.43 -5.63
C ASP A 101 19.37 31.83 -4.42
N PHE A 102 18.12 31.37 -4.38
CA PHE A 102 17.20 31.60 -3.27
C PHE A 102 17.71 30.98 -1.95
N LEU A 103 18.20 29.74 -1.99
CA LEU A 103 18.69 29.05 -0.79
C LEU A 103 19.98 29.68 -0.22
N ASN A 104 20.83 30.25 -1.08
CA ASN A 104 22.09 30.85 -0.65
C ASN A 104 21.97 32.33 -0.24
N ALA A 105 21.06 33.09 -0.86
CA ALA A 105 20.90 34.52 -0.59
C ALA A 105 19.44 34.98 -0.77
N PRO A 106 18.50 34.54 0.08
CA PRO A 106 17.06 34.78 -0.10
C PRO A 106 16.70 36.28 -0.12
N THR A 107 17.46 37.11 0.60
CA THR A 107 17.27 38.57 0.65
C THR A 107 17.56 39.28 -0.66
N LYS A 108 18.35 38.68 -1.56
CA LYS A 108 18.62 39.24 -2.90
C LYS A 108 17.57 38.87 -3.95
N VAL A 109 16.63 37.98 -3.61
CA VAL A 109 15.64 37.40 -4.54
C VAL A 109 14.25 38.05 -4.35
N LEU A 110 14.18 39.24 -3.76
CA LEU A 110 12.94 39.94 -3.36
C LEU A 110 12.11 40.55 -4.52
N SER A 111 12.19 39.98 -5.72
CA SER A 111 11.29 40.34 -6.83
C SER A 111 10.09 39.40 -6.87
N TRP A 112 8.90 39.96 -7.09
CA TRP A 112 7.66 39.19 -7.22
C TRP A 112 7.73 38.15 -8.34
N ASP A 113 8.42 38.45 -9.44
CA ASP A 113 8.58 37.53 -10.57
C ASP A 113 9.35 36.27 -10.16
N ASN A 114 10.38 36.42 -9.33
CA ASN A 114 11.16 35.29 -8.82
C ASN A 114 10.35 34.43 -7.84
N TYR A 115 9.56 35.06 -6.97
CA TYR A 115 8.69 34.34 -6.05
C TYR A 115 7.60 33.55 -6.77
N ILE A 116 6.94 34.18 -7.75
CA ILE A 116 5.91 33.52 -8.56
C ILE A 116 6.53 32.35 -9.34
N PHE A 117 7.69 32.56 -9.95
CA PHE A 117 8.37 31.51 -10.69
C PHE A 117 8.76 30.33 -9.78
N LEU A 118 9.44 30.59 -8.66
CA LEU A 118 9.97 29.55 -7.77
C LEU A 118 8.89 28.79 -7.02
N PHE A 119 7.88 29.47 -6.50
CA PHE A 119 6.89 28.86 -5.60
C PHE A 119 5.59 28.44 -6.29
N ALA A 120 5.27 28.96 -7.49
CA ALA A 120 4.08 28.57 -8.23
C ALA A 120 4.42 27.86 -9.55
N VAL A 121 5.14 28.54 -10.46
CA VAL A 121 5.36 28.00 -11.82
C VAL A 121 6.24 26.75 -11.78
N TYR A 122 7.35 26.79 -11.06
CA TYR A 122 8.34 25.70 -11.02
C TYR A 122 7.74 24.40 -10.44
N PRO A 123 7.07 24.40 -9.26
CA PRO A 123 6.48 23.18 -8.71
C PRO A 123 5.29 22.68 -9.56
N PHE A 124 4.50 23.59 -10.15
CA PHE A 124 3.39 23.21 -11.01
C PHE A 124 3.84 22.46 -12.26
N LEU A 125 4.89 22.95 -12.94
CA LEU A 125 5.43 22.31 -14.14
C LEU A 125 6.03 20.93 -13.84
N LEU A 126 6.79 20.80 -12.73
CA LEU A 126 7.29 19.49 -12.30
C LEU A 126 6.15 18.53 -11.91
N GLY A 127 5.10 19.04 -11.25
CA GLY A 127 3.92 18.28 -10.89
C GLY A 127 3.11 17.78 -12.10
N PHE A 128 3.04 18.56 -13.18
CA PHE A 128 2.37 18.13 -14.41
C PHE A 128 3.10 16.96 -15.09
N VAL A 129 4.44 16.98 -15.04
CA VAL A 129 5.32 15.94 -15.60
C VAL A 129 5.29 14.67 -14.77
N SER A 130 5.03 14.78 -13.46
CA SER A 130 5.01 13.65 -12.53
C SER A 130 3.70 12.86 -12.54
N LYS A 131 2.72 13.17 -13.41
CA LYS A 131 1.44 12.44 -13.46
C LYS A 131 1.66 10.93 -13.60
N TRP A 132 1.46 10.21 -12.50
CA TRP A 132 1.47 8.76 -12.46
C TRP A 132 0.19 8.22 -13.12
N LYS A 133 0.35 7.37 -14.13
CA LYS A 133 -0.74 6.54 -14.61
C LYS A 133 -1.02 5.50 -13.51
N LYS A 134 -2.22 5.56 -12.92
CA LYS A 134 -2.67 4.55 -11.94
C LYS A 134 -2.91 3.21 -12.62
#